data_AF-A0A849RU12-F1
#
_entry.id   AF-A0A849RU12-F1
#
_cell.length_a   1.000
_cell.length_b   1.000
_cell.length_c   1.000
_cell.angle_alpha   90.00
_cell.angle_beta   90.00
_cell.angle_gamma   90.00
#
_symmetry.space_group_name_H-M   'P 1'
#
loop_
_entity.id
_entity.type
_entity.pdbx_description
1 polymer ?
#
loop_
_entity_poly.entity_id
_entity_poly.type
_entity_poly.pdbx_seq_one_letter_code
_entity_poly.pdbx_strand_id
1 'polypeptide(L)' 'MLSTPQRNQQVADIFRSMAERLSSQRANPYRVRAYRKAADTIEALEEDIAAVAAR' A
#
# COMPACT_ATOMS: atom_id res chain seq x y z
N MET A 1 3.94 19.71 -6.44
CA MET A 1 3.24 19.14 -5.27
C MET A 1 2.34 18.04 -5.79
N LEU A 2 2.48 16.80 -5.32
CA LEU A 2 1.55 15.72 -5.68
C LEU A 2 0.21 16.01 -5.01
N SER A 3 -0.90 15.87 -5.73
CA SER A 3 -2.20 15.93 -5.09
C SER A 3 -2.41 14.66 -4.25
N THR A 4 -3.23 14.77 -3.22
CA THR A 4 -3.54 13.70 -2.26
C THR A 4 -3.82 12.33 -2.91
N PRO A 5 -4.71 12.21 -3.92
CA PRO A 5 -4.96 10.91 -4.57
C PRO A 5 -3.70 10.31 -5.21
N GLN A 6 -2.80 11.12 -5.78
CA GLN A 6 -1.55 10.65 -6.38
C GLN A 6 -0.58 10.11 -5.32
N ARG A 7 -0.53 10.71 -4.12
CA ARG A 7 0.33 10.20 -3.03
C ARG A 7 -0.18 8.86 -2.50
N ASN A 8 -1.49 8.73 -2.29
CA ASN A 8 -2.10 7.47 -1.86
C ASN A 8 -1.85 6.35 -2.88
N GLN A 9 -2.04 6.62 -4.17
CA GLN A 9 -1.74 5.66 -5.25
C GLN A 9 -0.27 5.22 -5.25
N GLN A 10 0.67 6.16 -5.14
CA GLN A 10 2.10 5.82 -5.10
C GLN A 10 2.45 4.89 -3.93
N VAL A 11 1.89 5.15 -2.74
CA VAL A 11 2.11 4.28 -1.59
C VAL A 11 1.47 2.91 -1.83
N ALA A 12 0.25 2.85 -2.36
CA ALA A 12 -0.41 1.59 -2.70
C ALA A 12 0.43 0.74 -3.68
N ASP A 13 1.02 1.36 -4.70
CA ASP A 13 1.88 0.67 -5.67
C ASP A 13 3.17 0.10 -5.05
N ILE A 14 3.74 0.81 -4.08
CA ILE A 14 4.88 0.30 -3.30
C ILE A 14 4.46 -0.95 -2.52
N PHE A 15 3.30 -0.93 -1.86
CA PHE A 15 2.79 -2.09 -1.11
C PHE A 15 2.48 -3.28 -2.04
N ARG A 16 1.93 -3.04 -3.25
CA ARG A 16 1.76 -4.09 -4.27
C ARG A 16 3.09 -4.71 -4.69
N SER A 17 4.08 -3.86 -4.97
CA SER A 17 5.43 -4.30 -5.34
C SER A 17 6.08 -5.15 -4.23
N MET A 18 5.87 -4.80 -2.96
CA MET A 18 6.32 -5.60 -1.82
C MET A 18 5.61 -6.96 -1.78
N ALA A 19 4.30 -6.99 -1.98
CA ALA A 19 3.52 -8.24 -2.00
C ALA A 19 3.98 -9.18 -3.13
N GLU A 20 4.25 -8.65 -4.33
CA GLU A 20 4.75 -9.41 -5.47
C GLU A 20 6.12 -10.01 -5.18
N ARG A 21 7.05 -9.21 -4.62
CA ARG A 21 8.38 -9.69 -4.21
C ARG A 21 8.31 -10.77 -3.14
N LEU A 22 7.44 -10.60 -2.14
CA LEU A 22 7.23 -11.63 -1.10
C LEU A 22 6.63 -12.90 -1.70
N SER A 23 5.69 -12.77 -2.64
CA SER A 23 5.06 -13.89 -3.31
C SER A 23 6.06 -14.66 -4.17
N SER A 24 6.93 -13.97 -4.93
CA SER A 24 7.94 -14.62 -5.77
C SER A 24 8.99 -15.38 -4.95
N GLN A 25 9.29 -14.90 -3.75
CA GLN A 25 10.18 -15.56 -2.80
C GLN A 25 9.52 -16.70 -2.01
N ARG A 26 8.25 -17.05 -2.30
CA ARG A 26 7.45 -18.02 -1.53
C ARG A 26 7.43 -17.71 -0.02
N ALA A 27 7.47 -16.42 0.32
CA ALA A 27 7.39 -15.97 1.71
C ALA A 27 6.00 -16.31 2.30
N ASN A 28 5.84 -16.05 3.60
CA ASN A 28 4.61 -16.34 4.32
C ASN A 28 3.37 -15.75 3.58
N PRO A 29 2.40 -16.58 3.17
CA PRO A 29 1.24 -16.13 2.39
C PRO A 29 0.33 -15.17 3.15
N TYR A 30 0.33 -15.20 4.50
CA TYR A 30 -0.36 -14.20 5.31
C TYR A 30 0.26 -12.81 5.14
N ARG A 31 1.60 -12.71 5.05
CA ARG A 31 2.29 -11.43 4.81
C ARG A 31 1.96 -10.90 3.43
N VAL A 32 2.01 -11.75 2.39
CA VAL A 32 1.63 -11.35 1.02
C VAL A 32 0.21 -10.77 0.98
N ARG A 33 -0.76 -11.45 1.61
CA ARG A 33 -2.15 -10.95 1.70
C ARG A 33 -2.25 -9.64 2.48
N ALA A 34 -1.50 -9.47 3.56
CA ALA A 34 -1.49 -8.24 4.34
C ALA A 34 -1.00 -7.04 3.51
N TYR A 35 0.09 -7.20 2.74
CA TYR A 35 0.58 -6.13 1.87
C TYR A 35 -0.39 -5.78 0.74
N ARG A 36 -1.05 -6.78 0.13
CA ARG A 36 -2.10 -6.52 -0.89
C ARG A 36 -3.28 -5.74 -0.28
N LYS A 37 -3.79 -6.21 0.86
CA LYS A 37 -4.91 -5.55 1.54
C LYS A 37 -4.56 -4.13 1.98
N ALA A 38 -3.32 -3.91 2.42
CA ALA A 38 -2.84 -2.57 2.77
C ALA A 38 -2.80 -1.65 1.54
N ALA A 39 -2.34 -2.14 0.38
CA ALA A 39 -2.40 -1.35 -0.86
C ALA A 39 -3.83 -0.91 -1.20
N ASP A 40 -4.78 -1.87 -1.17
CA ASP A 40 -6.19 -1.58 -1.47
C ASP A 40 -6.80 -0.59 -0.46
N THR A 41 -6.43 -0.73 0.82
CA THR A 41 -6.89 0.18 1.88
C THR A 41 -6.34 1.59 1.68
N ILE A 42 -5.07 1.73 1.32
CA ILE A 42 -4.41 3.03 1.14
C ILE A 42 -4.93 3.74 -0.10
N GLU A 43 -5.16 3.02 -1.20
CA GLU A 43 -5.73 3.59 -2.43
C GLU A 43 -7.16 4.09 -2.22
N ALA A 44 -7.95 3.40 -1.38
CA ALA A 44 -9.33 3.76 -1.08
C ALA A 44 -9.48 4.89 -0.05
N LEU A 45 -8.38 5.41 0.52
CA LEU A 45 -8.45 6.53 1.46
C LEU A 45 -8.91 7.81 0.76
N GLU A 46 -9.98 8.41 1.27
CA GLU A 46 -10.46 9.73 0.85
C GLU A 46 -9.54 10.86 1.31
N GLU A 47 -8.92 10.66 2.48
CA GLU A 47 -7.93 11.58 3.03
C GLU A 47 -6.50 11.16 2.69
N ASP A 48 -5.57 12.07 2.92
CA ASP A 48 -4.18 11.81 2.61
C ASP A 48 -3.51 10.84 3.59
N ILE A 49 -2.87 9.80 3.07
CA ILE A 49 -2.17 8.79 3.87
C ILE A 49 -1.14 9.38 4.83
N ALA A 50 -0.44 10.47 4.48
CA ALA A 50 0.50 11.05 5.44
C ALA A 50 -0.17 11.87 6.54
N ALA A 51 -1.41 12.34 6.33
CA ALA A 51 -2.22 12.91 7.41
C ALA A 51 -2.66 11.82 8.37
N VAL A 52 -3.07 10.65 7.86
CA VAL A 52 -3.40 9.47 8.67
C VAL A 52 -2.18 9.01 9.48
N ALA A 53 -1.00 8.93 8.85
CA ALA A 53 0.22 8.45 9.50
C ALA A 53 0.80 9.41 10.56
N ALA A 54 0.35 10.68 10.58
CA ALA A 54 0.80 11.68 11.54
C ALA A 54 -0.09 11.75 12.81
N ARG A 55 -1.19 10.98 12.86
CA ARG A 55 -2.06 10.85 14.04
C ARG A 55 -1.50 9.82 15.01
#